data_AF-W1WGP6-F1
#
_entry.id   AF-W1WGP6-F1
#
_cell.length_a   1.000
_cell.length_b   1.000
_cell.length_c   1.000
_cell.angle_alpha   90.00
_cell.angle_beta   90.00
_cell.angle_gamma   90.00
#
_symmetry.space_group_name_H-M   'P 1'
#
loop_
_entity.id
_entity.type
_entity.pdbx_description
1 polymer ?
#
loop_
_entity_poly.entity_id
_entity_poly.type
_entity_poly.pdbx_seq_one_letter_code
_entity_poly.pdbx_strand_id
1 'polypeptide(L)'
;MMRPRWPENYVQEGVDKIRHFQELGVTGLEWHFIGPLQSNKSRLVAEHFDWCHTIDRLRIATRLNDQRPAELPPLNVLIQINISDENSKSGIQLAELDE
;
A
#
# COMPACT_ATOMS: atom_id res chain seq x y z
N MET A 1 -16.71 15.45 -3.60
CA MET A 1 -17.13 14.82 -2.33
C MET A 1 -15.95 14.00 -1.84
N MET A 2 -15.46 14.18 -0.60
CA MET A 2 -14.35 13.34 -0.08
C MET A 2 -14.85 11.92 0.18
N ARG A 3 -14.11 10.91 -0.29
CA ARG A 3 -14.35 9.50 0.05
C ARG A 3 -13.81 9.21 1.47
N PRO A 4 -14.52 8.42 2.30
CA PRO A 4 -13.99 7.98 3.58
C PRO A 4 -12.77 7.06 3.36
N ARG A 5 -11.70 7.32 4.13
CA ARG A 5 -10.40 6.64 4.01
C ARG A 5 -10.15 5.72 5.21
N TRP A 6 -9.71 4.50 4.94
CA TRP A 6 -9.52 3.46 5.95
C TRP A 6 -8.08 2.92 5.91
N PRO A 7 -7.26 3.22 6.94
CA PRO A 7 -5.91 2.69 7.03
C PRO A 7 -5.88 1.29 7.64
N GLU A 8 -5.08 0.41 7.06
CA GLU A 8 -4.83 -0.95 7.55
C GLU A 8 -3.33 -1.23 7.68
N ASN A 9 -2.93 -1.87 8.78
CA ASN A 9 -1.54 -2.25 9.05
C ASN A 9 -1.22 -3.70 8.65
N TYR A 10 -2.23 -4.57 8.64
CA TYR A 10 -2.04 -6.00 8.38
C TYR A 10 -2.75 -6.40 7.09
N VAL A 11 -1.99 -6.90 6.12
CA VAL A 11 -2.50 -7.18 4.76
C VAL A 11 -3.72 -8.11 4.79
N GLN A 12 -3.67 -9.22 5.54
CA GLN A 12 -4.76 -10.19 5.53
C GLN A 12 -6.03 -9.61 6.14
N GLU A 13 -5.91 -8.98 7.31
CA GLU A 13 -7.04 -8.32 7.98
C GLU A 13 -7.68 -7.26 7.08
N GLY A 14 -6.86 -6.43 6.42
CA GLY A 14 -7.36 -5.42 5.50
C GLY A 14 -8.06 -6.03 4.28
N VAL A 15 -7.51 -7.08 3.68
CA VAL A 15 -8.16 -7.80 2.57
C VAL A 15 -9.50 -8.39 2.99
N ASP A 16 -9.57 -9.00 4.17
CA ASP A 16 -10.80 -9.59 4.69
C ASP A 16 -11.88 -8.53 4.89
N LYS A 17 -11.53 -7.36 5.43
CA LYS A 17 -12.44 -6.21 5.57
C LYS A 17 -12.88 -5.65 4.21
N ILE A 18 -11.95 -5.48 3.27
CA ILE A 18 -12.25 -4.98 1.92
C ILE A 18 -13.29 -5.89 1.26
N ARG A 19 -13.06 -7.21 1.28
CA ARG A 19 -14.00 -8.20 0.73
C ARG A 19 -15.34 -8.16 1.45
N HIS A 20 -15.35 -8.12 2.77
CA HIS A 20 -16.58 -8.02 3.55
C HIS A 20 -17.44 -6.82 3.13
N PHE A 21 -16.85 -5.63 2.98
CA PHE A 21 -17.59 -4.44 2.56
C PHE A 21 -17.99 -4.48 1.07
N GLN A 22 -17.19 -5.11 0.21
CA GLN A 22 -17.55 -5.35 -1.19
C GLN A 22 -18.75 -6.31 -1.31
N GLU A 23 -18.77 -7.39 -0.53
CA GLU A 23 -19.89 -8.35 -0.45
C GLU A 23 -21.19 -7.70 0.03
N LEU A 24 -21.08 -6.74 0.96
CA LEU A 24 -22.21 -5.90 1.40
C LEU A 24 -22.64 -4.84 0.39
N GLY A 25 -21.95 -4.71 -0.74
CA GLY A 25 -22.24 -3.71 -1.77
C GLY A 25 -21.92 -2.27 -1.36
N VAL A 26 -21.09 -2.08 -0.32
CA VAL A 26 -20.68 -0.75 0.13
C VAL A 26 -19.70 -0.16 -0.87
N THR A 27 -20.05 0.99 -1.43
CA THR A 27 -19.23 1.70 -2.43
C THR A 27 -18.66 3.00 -1.86
N GLY A 28 -17.66 3.56 -2.54
CA GLY A 28 -17.10 4.85 -2.18
C GLY A 28 -16.03 4.82 -1.08
N LEU A 29 -15.64 3.66 -0.55
CA LEU A 29 -14.52 3.53 0.40
C LEU A 29 -13.16 3.65 -0.31
N GLU A 30 -12.17 4.23 0.36
CA GLU A 30 -10.77 4.26 -0.09
C GLU A 30 -9.88 3.55 0.95
N TRP A 31 -9.14 2.53 0.53
CA TRP A 31 -8.35 1.66 1.41
C TRP A 31 -6.86 1.97 1.30
N HIS A 32 -6.24 2.24 2.44
CA HIS A 32 -4.84 2.61 2.56
C HIS A 32 -4.06 1.54 3.30
N PHE A 33 -3.06 0.95 2.66
CA PHE A 33 -2.10 0.10 3.36
C PHE A 33 -0.97 0.95 3.94
N ILE A 34 -0.84 0.96 5.26
CA ILE A 34 0.13 1.79 6.01
C ILE A 34 1.12 0.97 6.84
N GLY A 35 1.02 -0.36 6.79
CA GLY A 35 1.91 -1.26 7.51
C GLY A 35 3.19 -1.62 6.72
N PRO A 36 4.17 -2.29 7.36
CA PRO A 36 5.35 -2.78 6.67
C PRO A 36 4.98 -3.87 5.65
N LEU A 37 5.42 -3.72 4.39
CA LEU A 37 5.08 -4.64 3.30
C LEU A 37 6.13 -5.76 3.12
N GLN A 38 5.71 -6.99 3.41
CA GLN A 38 6.47 -8.19 3.07
C GLN A 38 6.30 -8.54 1.58
N SER A 39 7.38 -8.92 0.91
CA SER A 39 7.40 -9.16 -0.55
C SER A 39 6.44 -10.26 -1.01
N ASN A 40 6.16 -11.27 -0.18
CA ASN A 40 5.21 -12.35 -0.47
C ASN A 40 3.75 -11.91 -0.38
N LYS A 41 3.47 -10.76 0.25
CA LYS A 41 2.12 -10.18 0.41
C LYS A 41 1.84 -9.01 -0.54
N SER A 42 2.81 -8.63 -1.38
CA SER A 42 2.66 -7.51 -2.32
C SER A 42 1.46 -7.68 -3.26
N ARG A 43 1.19 -8.90 -3.71
CA ARG A 43 0.08 -9.17 -4.64
C ARG A 43 -1.27 -8.82 -4.03
N LEU A 44 -1.49 -9.21 -2.78
CA LEU A 44 -2.73 -8.90 -2.05
C LEU A 44 -2.92 -7.38 -1.90
N VAL A 45 -1.84 -6.65 -1.64
CA VAL A 45 -1.92 -5.18 -1.60
C VAL A 45 -2.25 -4.61 -2.97
N ALA A 46 -1.59 -5.08 -4.02
CA ALA A 46 -1.83 -4.64 -5.39
C ALA A 46 -3.24 -4.96 -5.90
N GLU A 47 -3.86 -6.05 -5.46
CA GLU A 47 -5.21 -6.45 -5.91
C GLU A 47 -6.34 -5.76 -5.14
N HIS A 48 -6.10 -5.31 -3.91
CA HIS A 48 -7.20 -4.91 -3.01
C HIS A 48 -7.15 -3.44 -2.54
N PHE A 49 -5.97 -2.82 -2.44
CA PHE A 49 -5.86 -1.48 -1.86
C PHE A 49 -5.85 -0.38 -2.93
N ASP A 50 -6.22 0.84 -2.53
CA ASP A 50 -6.17 2.05 -3.36
C ASP A 50 -4.85 2.80 -3.18
N TRP A 51 -4.26 2.69 -1.99
CA TRP A 51 -3.02 3.37 -1.59
C TRP A 51 -2.06 2.41 -0.87
N CYS A 52 -0.76 2.55 -1.11
CA CYS A 52 0.31 1.94 -0.33
C CYS A 52 1.31 3.00 0.14
N HIS A 53 1.45 3.18 1.45
CA HIS A 53 2.22 4.30 2.03
C HIS A 53 3.67 3.96 2.38
N THR A 54 4.03 2.68 2.29
CA THR A 54 5.25 2.13 2.89
C THR A 54 6.23 1.59 1.85
N ILE A 55 6.34 2.26 0.70
CA ILE A 55 7.33 1.90 -0.32
C ILE A 55 8.72 2.35 0.16
N ASP A 56 9.58 1.38 0.44
CA ASP A 56 10.93 1.61 0.95
C ASP A 56 12.03 0.98 0.08
N ARG A 57 11.67 0.37 -1.07
CA ARG A 57 12.63 -0.24 -1.99
C ARG A 57 12.02 -0.49 -3.37
N LEU A 58 12.82 -0.32 -4.42
CA LEU A 58 12.41 -0.51 -5.81
C LEU A 58 11.75 -1.86 -6.05
N ARG A 59 12.29 -2.94 -5.48
CA ARG A 59 11.74 -4.30 -5.64
C ARG A 59 10.27 -4.41 -5.22
N ILE A 60 9.83 -3.68 -4.19
CA ILE A 60 8.42 -3.69 -3.76
C ILE A 60 7.57 -2.88 -4.73
N ALA A 61 8.04 -1.70 -5.15
CA ALA A 61 7.36 -0.87 -6.14
C ALA A 61 7.13 -1.63 -7.45
N THR A 62 8.17 -2.28 -8.00
CA THR A 62 8.07 -3.09 -9.21
C THR A 62 7.06 -4.22 -9.05
N ARG A 63 7.09 -4.95 -7.93
CA ARG A 63 6.13 -6.03 -7.69
C ARG A 63 4.69 -5.54 -7.60
N LEU A 64 4.45 -4.41 -6.94
CA LEU A 64 3.12 -3.83 -6.86
C LEU A 64 2.60 -3.41 -8.24
N ASN A 65 3.46 -2.79 -9.05
CA ASN A 65 3.15 -2.44 -10.44
C ASN A 65 2.80 -3.69 -11.27
N ASP A 66 3.67 -4.71 -11.26
CA ASP A 66 3.51 -5.91 -12.07
C ASP A 66 2.31 -6.77 -11.65
N GLN A 67 1.84 -6.62 -10.40
CA GLN A 67 0.75 -7.39 -9.83
C GLN A 67 -0.57 -6.63 -9.81
N ARG A 68 -0.60 -5.36 -10.21
CA ARG A 68 -1.83 -4.57 -10.25
C ARG A 68 -2.71 -5.06 -11.40
N PRO A 69 -3.95 -5.51 -11.14
CA PRO A 69 -4.87 -5.89 -12.21
C PRO A 69 -5.19 -4.71 -13.14
N ALA A 70 -5.30 -4.98 -14.45
CA ALA A 70 -5.45 -3.95 -15.47
C ALA A 70 -6.82 -3.23 -15.42
N GLU A 71 -7.81 -3.88 -14.83
CA GLU A 71 -9.16 -3.35 -14.61
C GLU A 71 -9.22 -2.35 -13.44
N LEU A 72 -8.19 -2.30 -12.59
CA LEU A 72 -8.13 -1.37 -11.47
C LEU A 72 -7.39 -0.09 -11.86
N PRO A 73 -7.74 1.06 -11.26
CA PRO A 73 -6.93 2.26 -11.36
C PRO A 73 -5.49 2.01 -10.87
N PRO A 74 -4.50 2.80 -11.32
CA PRO A 74 -3.15 2.74 -10.79
C PRO A 74 -3.14 2.80 -9.25
N LEU A 75 -2.30 1.98 -8.62
CA LEU A 75 -2.12 2.02 -7.18
C LEU A 75 -1.40 3.33 -6.81
N ASN A 76 -2.02 4.13 -5.96
CA ASN A 76 -1.34 5.31 -5.43
C ASN A 76 -0.28 4.88 -4.42
N VAL A 77 0.90 5.51 -4.49
CA VAL A 77 2.02 5.14 -3.62
C VAL A 77 2.62 6.37 -2.96
N LEU A 78 3.13 6.17 -1.75
CA LEU A 78 4.07 7.08 -1.10
C LEU A 78 5.38 6.35 -0.85
N ILE A 79 6.48 7.08 -0.97
CA ILE A 79 7.80 6.60 -0.60
C ILE A 79 8.00 6.92 0.88
N GLN A 80 8.40 5.92 1.65
CA GLN A 80 8.67 6.04 3.08
C GLN A 80 10.12 6.46 3.28
N ILE A 81 10.32 7.63 3.91
CA ILE A 81 11.64 8.17 4.22
C ILE A 81 11.96 7.95 5.71
N ASN A 82 13.14 7.41 6.00
CA ASN A 82 13.67 7.37 7.35
C ASN A 82 14.33 8.70 7.71
N ILE A 83 13.62 9.56 8.45
CA ILE A 83 14.11 10.90 8.83
C ILE A 83 14.99 10.92 10.08
N SER A 84 15.06 9.81 10.83
CA SER A 84 15.81 9.76 12.10
C SER A 84 17.21 9.17 11.98
N ASP A 85 17.59 8.70 10.78
CA ASP A 85 18.87 8.03 10.51
C ASP A 85 19.17 6.84 11.47
N GLU A 86 18.10 6.19 11.96
CA GLU A 86 18.19 5.01 12.79
C GLU A 86 18.05 3.75 11.92
N ASN A 87 19.09 2.92 11.85
CA ASN A 87 19.09 1.68 11.06
C ASN A 87 17.99 0.67 11.44
N SER A 88 17.38 0.81 12.62
CA SER A 88 16.29 -0.03 13.09
C SER A 88 14.93 0.35 12.49
N LYS A 89 14.80 1.53 11.87
CA LYS A 89 13.54 2.03 11.30
C LYS A 89 13.48 1.79 9.79
N SER A 90 12.27 1.48 9.31
CA SER A 90 11.96 1.30 7.89
C SER A 90 11.97 2.62 7.12
N GLY A 91 12.19 2.52 5.81
CA GLY A 91 12.24 3.64 4.88
C GLY A 91 13.60 3.76 4.21
N ILE A 92 13.63 4.42 3.05
CA ILE A 92 14.89 4.79 2.39
C ILE A 92 15.52 5.98 3.11
N GLN A 93 16.84 6.11 2.98
CA GLN A 93 17.52 7.34 3.37
C GLN A 93 17.14 8.47 2.40
N LEU A 94 17.15 9.71 2.89
CA LEU A 94 16.84 10.87 2.03
C LEU A 94 17.82 10.98 0.85
N ALA A 95 19.06 10.53 1.02
CA ALA A 95 20.07 10.52 -0.04
C ALA A 95 19.82 9.48 -1.16
N GLU A 96 18.88 8.55 -0.97
CA GLU A 96 18.48 7.57 -2.00
C GLU A 96 17.32 8.08 -2.88
N LEU A 97 16.77 9.26 -2.56
CA LEU A 97 15.81 9.97 -3.40
C LEU A 97 16.59 10.75 -4.46
N ASP A 98 16.55 10.28 -5.70
CA ASP A 98 17.00 11.07 -6.86
C ASP A 98 15.97 12.19 -7.16
N GLU A 99 16.44 13.32 -7.72
CA GLU A 99 15.61 14.47 -8.13
C GLU A 99 14.67 14.18 -9.31
#